data_AF-A0A942KQK8-F1
#
_entry.id   AF-A0A942KQK8-F1
#
_cell.length_a   1.000
_cell.length_b   1.000
_cell.length_c   1.000
_cell.angle_alpha   90.00
_cell.angle_beta   90.00
_cell.angle_gamma   90.00
#
_symmetry.space_group_name_H-M   'P 1'
#
loop_
_entity.id
_entity.type
_entity.pdbx_description
1 polymer ?
#
loop_
_entity_poly.entity_id
_entity_poly.type
_entity_poly.pdbx_seq_one_letter_code
_entity_poly.pdbx_strand_id
1 'polypeptide(L)' 'MWSEGIIACLTTGNKYKYWVKHFEDGSQFGIDGGKVSKLTIRKFGETRDLCNYDRGWDIEPTDEVKAVYAIIMQTYN' A
#
# COMPACT_ATOMS: atom_id res chain seq x y z
N MET A 1 -4.60 1.30 -13.40
CA MET A 1 -5.29 2.51 -12.93
C MET A 1 -4.68 2.98 -11.60
N TRP A 2 -4.81 4.27 -11.27
CA TRP A 2 -4.48 4.77 -9.93
C TRP A 2 -5.72 4.68 -9.03
N SER A 3 -5.52 4.29 -7.77
CA SER A 3 -6.53 4.32 -6.71
C SER A 3 -5.92 4.92 -5.45
N GLU A 4 -6.69 5.74 -4.73
CA GLU A 4 -6.28 6.32 -3.46
C GLU A 4 -7.45 6.33 -2.48
N GLY A 5 -7.13 6.39 -1.18
CA GLY A 5 -8.15 6.42 -0.16
C GLY A 5 -7.60 6.56 1.25
N ILE A 6 -8.51 6.56 2.22
CA ILE A 6 -8.20 6.52 3.64
C ILE A 6 -8.75 5.21 4.21
N ILE A 7 -7.94 4.51 4.98
CA ILE A 7 -8.28 3.23 5.61
C ILE A 7 -7.92 3.27 7.09
N ALA A 8 -8.80 2.72 7.93
CA ALA A 8 -8.52 2.56 9.35
C ALA A 8 -7.89 1.20 9.61
N CYS A 9 -6.81 1.18 10.39
CA CYS A 9 -6.22 -0.06 10.89
C CYS A 9 -7.14 -0.67 11.95
N LEU A 10 -7.65 -1.87 11.70
CA LEU A 10 -8.65 -2.51 12.57
C LEU A 10 -8.11 -2.85 13.97
N THR A 11 -6.79 -3.01 14.12
CA THR A 11 -6.16 -3.33 15.41
C THR A 11 -5.90 -2.09 16.27
N THR A 12 -5.59 -0.94 15.67
CA THR A 12 -5.18 0.27 16.40
C THR A 12 -6.19 1.41 16.33
N GLY A 13 -7.14 1.37 15.38
CA GLY A 13 -8.04 2.48 15.07
C GLY A 13 -7.38 3.65 14.32
N ASN A 14 -6.06 3.62 14.13
CA ASN A 14 -5.33 4.66 13.41
C ASN A 14 -5.74 4.71 11.93
N LYS A 15 -5.81 5.92 11.38
CA LYS A 15 -6.15 6.15 9.97
C LYS A 15 -4.89 6.32 9.13
N TYR A 16 -4.91 5.78 7.92
CA TYR A 16 -3.82 5.84 6.97
C TYR A 16 -4.34 6.27 5.60
N LYS A 17 -3.59 7.13 4.90
CA LYS A 17 -3.84 7.48 3.50
C LYS A 17 -2.95 6.59 2.62
N TYR A 18 -3.50 6.08 1.53
CA TYR A 18 -2.77 5.25 0.58
C TYR A 18 -2.95 5.70 -0.86
N TRP A 19 -1.97 5.33 -1.69
CA TRP A 19 -2.00 5.44 -3.15
C TRP A 19 -1.49 4.14 -3.76
N VAL A 20 -2.21 3.62 -4.73
CA VAL A 20 -1.90 2.34 -5.40
C VAL A 20 -1.98 2.54 -6.89
N LYS A 21 -0.96 2.07 -7.61
CA LYS A 21 -1.02 1.89 -9.06
C LYS A 21 -1.11 0.41 -9.38
N HIS A 22 -2.28 -0.04 -9.80
CA HIS A 22 -2.55 -1.45 -10.16
C HIS A 22 -2.93 -1.61 -11.63
N PHE A 23 -2.85 -2.82 -12.15
CA PHE A 23 -3.23 -3.17 -13.53
C PHE A 23 -4.19 -4.35 -13.54
N GLU A 24 -4.69 -4.73 -14.72
CA GLU A 24 -5.61 -5.88 -14.85
C GLU A 24 -4.89 -7.20 -14.55
N ASP A 25 -3.66 -7.32 -15.07
CA ASP A 25 -2.78 -8.48 -14.94
C ASP A 25 -1.54 -8.19 -14.10
N GLY A 26 -0.96 -9.27 -13.57
CA GLY A 26 0.32 -9.22 -12.87
C GLY A 26 1.50 -8.90 -13.78
N SER A 27 2.63 -8.47 -13.20
CA SER A 27 3.83 -8.17 -13.97
C SER A 27 5.12 -8.33 -13.17
N GLN A 28 6.26 -8.33 -13.85
CA GLN A 28 7.58 -8.31 -13.22
C GLN A 28 7.82 -7.10 -12.29
N PHE A 29 7.03 -6.03 -12.44
CA PHE A 29 7.08 -4.85 -11.58
C PHE A 29 6.06 -4.92 -10.44
N GLY A 30 5.20 -5.93 -10.46
CA GLY A 30 4.20 -6.21 -9.44
C GLY A 30 4.82 -6.64 -8.13
N ILE A 31 4.25 -6.21 -7.02
CA ILE A 31 4.55 -6.81 -5.71
C ILE A 31 4.22 -8.30 -5.80
N ASP A 32 5.24 -9.15 -5.56
CA ASP A 32 5.19 -10.61 -5.71
C ASP A 32 4.69 -11.08 -7.09
N GLY A 33 5.00 -10.32 -8.14
CA GLY A 33 4.53 -10.61 -9.50
C GLY A 33 3.07 -10.26 -9.76
N GLY A 34 2.38 -9.63 -8.79
CA GLY A 34 0.98 -9.26 -8.87
C GLY A 34 0.69 -7.98 -9.65
N LYS A 35 -0.52 -7.45 -9.47
CA LYS A 35 -1.04 -6.30 -10.23
C LYS A 35 -0.54 -4.95 -9.74
N VAL A 36 -0.15 -4.85 -8.47
CA VAL A 36 0.28 -3.60 -7.84
C VAL A 36 1.72 -3.27 -8.20
N SER A 37 1.92 -2.23 -9.01
CA SER A 37 3.24 -1.76 -9.46
C SER A 37 3.81 -0.61 -8.63
N LYS A 38 2.95 0.12 -7.92
CA LYS A 38 3.35 1.17 -6.96
C LYS A 38 2.41 1.18 -5.77
N LEU A 39 2.95 1.44 -4.59
CA LEU A 39 2.22 1.59 -3.34
C LEU A 39 2.86 2.66 -2.47
N THR A 40 2.05 3.54 -1.87
CA THR A 40 2.48 4.41 -0.76
C THR A 40 1.45 4.35 0.35
N ILE A 41 1.89 4.23 1.60
CA ILE A 41 1.05 4.32 2.80
C ILE A 41 1.65 5.37 3.75
N ARG A 42 0.80 6.30 4.20
CA ARG A 42 1.13 7.32 5.21
C ARG A 42 0.12 7.28 6.32
N LYS A 43 0.54 7.63 7.53
CA LYS A 43 -0.42 7.94 8.59
C LYS A 43 -1.20 9.20 8.23
N PHE A 44 -2.51 9.21 8.52
CA PHE A 44 -3.39 10.27 8.06
C PHE A 44 -2.99 11.62 8.67
N GLY A 45 -2.76 12.62 7.83
CA GLY A 45 -2.29 13.95 8.24
C GLY A 45 -0.76 14.07 8.41
N GLU A 46 -0.01 12.98 8.25
CA GLU A 46 1.45 12.98 8.30
C GLU A 46 2.07 12.96 6.90
N THR A 47 3.30 13.47 6.79
CA THR A 47 4.04 13.58 5.52
C THR A 47 5.01 12.42 5.27
N ARG A 48 5.34 11.64 6.31
CA ARG A 48 6.29 10.54 6.24
C ARG A 48 5.66 9.29 5.65
N ASP A 49 6.33 8.70 4.67
CA ASP A 49 6.00 7.37 4.13
C ASP A 49 6.33 6.30 5.17
N LEU A 50 5.35 5.42 5.44
CA LEU A 50 5.52 4.25 6.30
C LEU A 50 5.71 2.96 5.51
N CYS A 51 5.32 2.99 4.24
CA CYS A 51 5.50 1.93 3.26
C CYS A 51 5.54 2.61 1.89
N ASN A 52 6.52 2.26 1.07
CA ASN A 52 6.66 2.76 -0.28
C ASN A 52 7.26 1.68 -1.19
N TYR A 53 6.60 1.44 -2.31
CA TYR A 53 7.05 0.56 -3.37
C TYR A 53 6.92 1.31 -4.70
N ASP A 54 8.03 1.44 -5.42
CA ASP A 54 8.06 1.94 -6.81
C ASP A 54 8.80 0.94 -7.69
N ARG A 55 8.15 -0.21 -7.97
CA ARG A 55 8.72 -1.35 -8.71
C ARG A 55 9.94 -1.97 -8.01
N GLY A 56 9.94 -1.87 -6.69
CA GLY A 56 10.97 -2.25 -5.75
C GLY A 56 10.63 -1.59 -4.41
N TRP A 57 11.03 -2.21 -3.30
CA TRP A 57 10.77 -1.63 -1.99
C TRP A 57 11.72 -0.46 -1.71
N ASP A 58 11.16 0.74 -1.62
CA ASP A 58 11.85 1.90 -1.07
C ASP A 58 11.74 1.89 0.47
N ILE A 59 10.56 1.53 0.98
CA ILE A 59 10.27 1.35 2.41
C ILE A 59 9.35 0.14 2.55
N GLU A 60 9.86 -0.94 3.14
CA GLU A 60 9.05 -2.14 3.44
C GLU A 60 8.01 -1.88 4.54
N PRO A 61 6.82 -2.51 4.46
CA PRO A 61 5.81 -2.38 5.49
C PRO A 61 6.28 -2.96 6.83
N THR A 62 6.17 -2.16 7.89
CA THR A 62 6.46 -2.58 9.28
C THR A 62 5.18 -3.03 10.00
N ASP A 63 5.32 -3.53 11.23
CA ASP A 63 4.17 -3.94 12.06
C ASP A 63 3.12 -2.83 12.26
N GLU A 64 3.52 -1.55 12.19
CA GLU A 64 2.60 -0.41 12.28
C GLU A 64 1.55 -0.41 11.15
N VAL A 65 1.97 -0.76 9.93
CA VAL A 65 1.13 -0.68 8.73
C VAL A 65 0.81 -2.04 8.12
N LYS A 66 1.32 -3.13 8.68
CA LYS A 66 1.17 -4.50 8.14
C LYS A 66 -0.28 -4.91 7.92
N ALA A 67 -1.17 -4.58 8.85
CA ALA A 67 -2.60 -4.88 8.72
C ALA A 67 -3.25 -4.05 7.60
N VAL A 68 -2.87 -2.78 7.45
CA VAL A 68 -3.36 -1.89 6.38
C VAL A 68 -2.85 -2.36 5.02
N TYR A 69 -1.57 -2.70 4.94
CA TYR A 69 -0.95 -3.29 3.76
C TYR A 69 -1.71 -4.53 3.29
N ALA A 70 -2.00 -5.48 4.20
CA ALA A 70 -2.73 -6.70 3.85
C ALA A 70 -4.10 -6.42 3.23
N ILE A 71 -4.86 -5.45 3.76
CA ILE A 71 -6.17 -5.07 3.22
C ILE A 71 -6.03 -4.47 1.82
N ILE A 72 -5.02 -3.61 1.61
CA ILE A 72 -4.74 -3.01 0.30
C ILE A 72 -4.38 -4.11 -0.71
N MET A 73 -3.52 -5.06 -0.34
CA MET A 73 -3.14 -6.17 -1.22
C MET A 73 -4.33 -7.05 -1.57
N GLN A 74 -5.20 -7.38 -0.61
CA GLN A 74 -6.43 -8.14 -0.88
C GLN A 74 -7.38 -7.42 -1.85
N THR A 75 -7.35 -6.08 -1.87
CA THR A 75 -8.25 -5.27 -2.70
C THR A 75 -7.72 -5.08 -4.12
N TYR A 76 -6.40 -4.93 -4.29
CA TYR A 76 -5.82 -4.43 -5.55
C TYR A 76 -4.81 -5.36 -6.21
N ASN A 77 -4.27 -6.35 -5.51
CA ASN A 77 -3.26 -7.28 -6.05
C ASN A 77 -3.89 -8.62 -6.41
#